data_AF-A0A536P6E7-F1
#
_entry.id   AF-A0A536P6E7-F1
#
_cell.length_a   1.000
_cell.length_b   1.000
_cell.length_c   1.000
_cell.angle_alpha   90.00
_cell.angle_beta   90.00
_cell.angle_gamma   90.00
#
_symmetry.space_group_name_H-M   'P 1'
#
loop_
_entity.id
_entity.type
_entity.pdbx_description
1 polymer ?
#
loop_
_entity_poly.entity_id
_entity_poly.type
_entity_poly.pdbx_seq_one_letter_code
_entity_poly.pdbx_strand_id
1 'polypeptide(L)'
;MARRILLPLAMPGVLVVATLAFVDGWNSFSLPLILMQRADAQSYTVVLQKYVQADVGINWNLLAAGSLLALIPVLTAFALLQRRLITSGGFSGAVRG
;
A
#
# COMPACT_ATOMS: atom_id res chain seq x y z
N MET A 1 -22.23 -23.66 -0.75
CA MET A 1 -20.94 -24.36 -0.91
C MET A 1 -19.77 -23.43 -1.25
N ALA A 2 -19.89 -22.54 -2.25
CA ALA A 2 -18.76 -21.72 -2.72
C ALA A 2 -18.02 -20.92 -1.64
N ARG A 3 -18.74 -20.23 -0.74
CA ARG A 3 -18.13 -19.35 0.27
C ARG A 3 -17.29 -20.07 1.35
N ARG A 4 -17.50 -21.37 1.58
CA ARG A 4 -16.79 -22.14 2.63
C ARG A 4 -15.62 -22.97 2.12
N ILE A 5 -15.58 -23.26 0.82
CA ILE A 5 -14.57 -24.16 0.22
C ILE A 5 -13.68 -23.40 -0.77
N LEU A 6 -14.26 -22.62 -1.70
CA LEU A 6 -13.50 -21.90 -2.72
C LEU A 6 -12.75 -20.68 -2.15
N LEU A 7 -13.38 -19.92 -1.24
CA LEU A 7 -12.76 -18.73 -0.64
C LEU A 7 -11.47 -18.98 0.13
N PRO A 8 -11.38 -19.96 1.06
CA PRO A 8 -10.13 -20.23 1.77
C PRO A 8 -9.02 -20.74 0.84
N LEU A 9 -9.38 -21.45 -0.24
CA LEU A 9 -8.42 -21.92 -1.25
C LEU A 9 -7.84 -20.77 -2.07
N ALA A 10 -8.67 -19.80 -2.44
CA ALA A 10 -8.27 -18.59 -3.17
C ALA A 10 -7.66 -17.51 -2.27
N MET A 11 -7.75 -17.65 -0.94
CA MET A 11 -7.34 -16.64 0.03
C MET A 11 -5.89 -16.15 -0.12
N PRO A 12 -4.89 -17.01 -0.41
CA PRO A 12 -3.53 -16.54 -0.66
C PRO A 12 -3.45 -15.60 -1.87
N GLY A 13 -4.13 -15.95 -2.97
CA GLY A 13 -4.18 -15.11 -4.17
C GLY A 13 -4.93 -13.80 -3.94
N VAL A 14 -6.06 -13.83 -3.23
CA VAL A 14 -6.82 -12.63 -2.87
C VAL A 14 -5.98 -11.68 -2.01
N LEU A 15 -5.21 -12.21 -1.06
CA LEU A 15 -4.34 -11.40 -0.21
C LEU A 15 -3.24 -10.71 -1.03
N VAL A 16 -2.62 -11.41 -1.99
CA VAL A 16 -1.63 -10.80 -2.89
C VAL A 16 -2.25 -9.66 -3.70
N VAL A 17 -3.40 -9.90 -4.35
CA VAL A 17 -4.09 -8.88 -5.14
C VAL A 17 -4.50 -7.69 -4.27
N ALA A 18 -5.01 -7.94 -3.07
CA ALA A 18 -5.38 -6.88 -2.13
C ALA A 18 -4.18 -6.01 -1.73
N THR A 19 -3.02 -6.61 -1.49
CA THR A 19 -1.80 -5.86 -1.18
C THR A 19 -1.31 -5.06 -2.39
N LEU A 20 -1.33 -5.63 -3.59
CA LEU A 20 -0.96 -4.89 -4.81
C LEU A 20 -1.89 -3.69 -5.04
N ALA A 21 -3.21 -3.89 -4.92
CA ALA A 21 -4.20 -2.83 -5.03
C ALA A 21 -4.03 -1.75 -3.94
N PHE A 22 -3.69 -2.15 -2.72
CA PHE A 22 -3.39 -1.21 -1.64
C PHE A 22 -2.15 -0.36 -1.96
N VAL A 23 -1.05 -0.98 -2.41
CA VAL A 23 0.18 -0.27 -2.77
C VAL A 23 -0.07 0.71 -3.92
N ASP A 24 -0.83 0.29 -4.94
CA ASP A 24 -1.18 1.15 -6.07
C ASP A 24 -2.02 2.35 -5.64
N GLY A 25 -3.10 2.11 -4.88
CA GLY A 25 -3.97 3.18 -4.37
C GLY A 25 -3.25 4.12 -3.42
N TRP A 26 -2.39 3.59 -2.53
CA TRP A 26 -1.62 4.38 -1.57
C TRP A 26 -0.59 5.27 -2.28
N ASN A 27 0.18 4.74 -3.23
CA ASN A 27 1.18 5.51 -3.97
C ASN A 27 0.61 6.37 -5.10
N SER A 28 -0.71 6.36 -5.30
CA SER A 28 -1.35 7.15 -6.35
C SER A 28 -1.14 8.64 -6.11
N PHE A 29 -0.64 9.33 -7.14
CA PHE A 29 -0.45 10.78 -7.13
C PHE A 29 -1.47 11.48 -8.04
N SER A 30 -1.62 11.00 -9.27
CA SER A 30 -2.41 11.68 -10.30
C SER A 30 -3.90 11.79 -9.94
N LEU A 31 -4.50 10.72 -9.42
CA LEU A 31 -5.92 10.73 -9.06
C LEU A 31 -6.22 11.67 -7.87
N PRO A 32 -5.49 11.58 -6.74
CA PRO A 32 -5.64 12.53 -5.65
C PRO A 32 -5.39 13.98 -6.06
N LEU A 33 -4.40 14.24 -6.92
CA LEU A 33 -4.10 15.61 -7.37
C LEU A 33 -5.30 16.26 -8.08
N ILE A 34 -6.04 15.48 -8.87
CA ILE A 34 -7.18 15.98 -9.64
C ILE A 34 -8.45 16.04 -8.78
N LEU A 35 -8.70 15.00 -7.97
CA LEU A 35 -9.97 14.80 -7.26
C LEU A 35 -9.99 15.41 -5.84
N MET A 36 -8.85 15.45 -5.16
CA MET A 36 -8.75 15.89 -3.76
C MET A 36 -8.24 17.33 -3.68
N GLN A 37 -9.16 18.27 -3.92
CA GLN A 37 -8.86 19.71 -3.94
C GLN A 37 -8.85 20.38 -2.56
N ARG A 38 -9.52 19.79 -1.57
CA ARG A 38 -9.53 20.34 -0.20
C ARG A 38 -8.26 19.98 0.54
N ALA A 39 -7.65 20.97 1.21
CA ALA A 39 -6.35 20.83 1.86
C ALA A 39 -6.34 19.78 3.00
N ASP A 40 -7.48 19.58 3.67
CA ASP A 40 -7.70 18.62 4.76
C ASP A 40 -7.91 17.17 4.27
N ALA A 41 -8.13 16.97 2.98
CA ALA A 41 -8.43 15.66 2.39
C ALA A 41 -7.39 15.20 1.35
N GLN A 42 -6.21 15.83 1.31
CA GLN A 42 -5.18 15.48 0.31
C GLN A 42 -4.43 14.21 0.69
N SER A 43 -4.08 13.41 -0.31
CA SER A 43 -3.16 12.28 -0.14
C SER A 43 -1.75 12.75 0.24
N TYR A 44 -1.01 11.90 0.97
CA TYR A 44 0.37 12.20 1.37
C TYR A 44 1.25 12.47 0.15
N THR A 45 1.03 11.79 -0.98
CA THR A 45 1.80 11.99 -2.22
C THR A 45 1.71 13.43 -2.72
N VAL A 46 0.51 14.02 -2.64
CA VAL A 46 0.25 15.42 -3.02
C VAL A 46 0.84 16.38 -1.99
N VAL A 47 0.76 16.06 -0.71
CA VAL A 47 1.34 16.90 0.36
C VAL A 47 2.88 16.93 0.25
N LEU A 48 3.53 15.80 0.02
CA LEU A 48 4.99 15.71 -0.12
C LEU A 48 5.50 16.51 -1.32
N GLN A 49 4.72 16.58 -2.41
CA GLN A 49 5.08 17.38 -3.58
C GLN A 49 5.22 18.88 -3.26
N LYS A 50 4.54 19.39 -2.23
CA LYS A 50 4.70 20.80 -1.79
C LYS A 50 6.10 21.11 -1.23
N TYR A 51 6.86 20.09 -0.82
CA TYR A 51 8.24 20.25 -0.35
C TYR A 51 9.28 20.23 -1.49
N VAL A 52 8.83 19.99 -2.73
CA VAL A 52 9.62 20.06 -3.95
C VAL A 52 9.18 21.32 -4.70
N GLN A 53 9.83 22.45 -4.42
CA GLN A 53 9.47 23.74 -5.02
C GLN A 53 10.44 24.07 -6.15
N ALA A 54 9.89 24.43 -7.33
CA ALA A 54 10.71 24.77 -8.49
C ALA A 54 11.62 25.98 -8.26
N ASP A 55 11.12 26.98 -7.52
CA ASP A 55 11.80 28.28 -7.35
C ASP A 55 12.71 28.35 -6.11
N VAL A 56 12.43 27.56 -5.08
CA VAL A 56 13.08 27.64 -3.75
C VAL A 56 13.95 26.39 -3.47
N GLY A 57 13.89 25.38 -4.34
CA GLY A 57 14.59 24.12 -4.17
C GLY A 57 13.82 23.11 -3.31
N ILE A 58 14.49 22.01 -2.97
CA ILE A 58 13.88 20.85 -2.29
C ILE A 58 14.18 20.91 -0.79
N ASN A 59 13.14 20.85 0.04
CA ASN A 59 13.31 20.66 1.48
C ASN A 59 13.47 19.17 1.81
N TRP A 60 14.71 18.69 1.76
CA TRP A 60 15.04 17.28 2.00
C TRP A 60 14.65 16.77 3.39
N ASN A 61 14.69 17.63 4.40
CA ASN A 61 14.36 17.23 5.77
C ASN A 61 12.87 16.87 5.91
N LEU A 62 11.98 17.77 5.47
CA LEU A 62 10.55 17.52 5.52
C LEU A 62 10.12 16.42 4.54
N LEU A 63 10.70 16.39 3.34
CA LEU A 63 10.43 15.36 2.35
C LEU A 63 10.82 13.97 2.86
N ALA A 64 12.01 13.80 3.44
CA ALA A 64 12.45 12.53 3.99
C ALA A 64 11.60 12.12 5.20
N ALA A 65 11.33 13.02 6.15
CA ALA A 65 10.51 12.74 7.32
C ALA A 65 9.10 12.27 6.93
N GLY A 66 8.45 12.99 6.02
CA GLY A 66 7.12 12.60 5.54
C GLY A 66 7.13 11.31 4.71
N SER A 67 8.20 11.04 3.94
CA SER A 67 8.36 9.78 3.20
C SER A 67 8.53 8.58 4.13
N LEU A 68 9.27 8.73 5.24
CA LEU A 68 9.41 7.70 6.27
C LEU A 68 8.06 7.38 6.93
N LEU A 69 7.26 8.40 7.23
CA LEU A 69 5.91 8.20 7.75
C LEU A 69 5.00 7.49 6.74
N ALA A 70 5.11 7.85 5.46
CA ALA A 70 4.34 7.21 4.38
C ALA A 70 4.68 5.72 4.17
N LEU A 71 5.86 5.26 4.61
CA LEU A 71 6.24 3.84 4.58
C LEU A 71 5.55 3.00 5.65
N ILE A 72 5.13 3.61 6.78
CA ILE A 72 4.57 2.87 7.92
C ILE A 72 3.36 2.00 7.52
N PRO A 73 2.36 2.51 6.77
CA PRO A 73 1.18 1.71 6.41
C PRO A 73 1.55 0.57 5.45
N VAL A 74 2.50 0.80 4.54
CA VAL A 74 2.97 -0.20 3.58
C VAL A 74 3.68 -1.34 4.31
N LEU A 75 4.61 -1.01 5.21
CA LEU A 75 5.30 -2.00 6.04
C LEU A 75 4.33 -2.78 6.92
N THR A 76 3.33 -2.10 7.48
CA THR A 76 2.29 -2.74 8.31
C THR A 76 1.45 -3.72 7.48
N ALA A 77 0.98 -3.30 6.30
CA ALA A 77 0.22 -4.17 5.40
C ALA A 77 1.05 -5.39 4.95
N PHE A 78 2.33 -5.17 4.62
CA PHE A 78 3.24 -6.23 4.22
C PHE A 78 3.52 -7.22 5.35
N ALA A 79 3.77 -6.74 6.57
CA ALA A 79 3.97 -7.60 7.74
C ALA A 79 2.72 -8.45 8.05
N LEU A 80 1.52 -7.88 7.90
CA LEU A 80 0.26 -8.61 8.06
C LEU A 80 0.09 -9.70 7.00
N LEU A 81 0.42 -9.40 5.74
CA LEU A 81 0.39 -10.35 4.63
C LEU A 81 1.35 -11.51 4.90
N GLN A 82 2.62 -11.21 5.21
CA GLN A 82 3.64 -12.22 5.50
C GLN A 82 3.21 -13.13 6.65
N ARG A 83 2.73 -12.55 7.76
CA ARG A 83 2.25 -13.34 8.91
C ARG A 83 1.08 -14.24 8.51
N ARG A 84 0.13 -13.77 7.69
CA ARG A 84 -0.99 -14.56 7.20
C ARG A 84 -0.52 -15.72 6.31
N LEU A 85 0.34 -15.46 5.34
CA LEU A 85 0.84 -16.47 4.39
C LEU A 85 1.68 -17.56 5.09
N ILE A 86 2.50 -17.17 6.07
CA ILE A 86 3.32 -18.09 6.87
C ILE A 86 2.41 -18.94 7.78
N THR A 87 1.45 -18.32 8.47
CA THR A 87 0.57 -19.03 9.42
C THR A 87 -0.43 -19.95 8.72
N SER A 88 -0.88 -19.61 7.51
CA SER A 88 -1.84 -20.43 6.74
C SER A 88 -1.18 -21.56 5.95
N GLY A 89 0.14 -21.77 6.10
CA GLY A 89 0.86 -22.79 5.33
C GLY A 89 0.80 -22.55 3.82
N GLY A 90 0.73 -21.29 3.37
CA GLY A 90 0.40 -20.92 1.99
C GLY A 90 1.31 -21.50 0.90
N PHE A 91 2.51 -21.97 1.25
CA PHE A 91 3.44 -22.65 0.35
C PHE A 91 3.34 -24.19 0.38
N SER A 92 2.61 -24.78 1.33
CA SER A 92 2.42 -26.24 1.40
C SER A 92 1.57 -26.78 0.24
N GLY A 93 0.74 -25.93 -0.39
CA GLY A 93 -0.01 -26.28 -1.61
C GLY A 93 0.84 -26.28 -2.89
N ALA A 94 2.02 -25.64 -2.91
CA ALA A 94 2.90 -25.60 -4.07
C ALA A 94 3.87 -26.80 -4.14
N VAL A 95 4.06 -27.54 -3.03
CA VAL A 95 5.02 -28.64 -2.93
C VAL A 95 4.36 -30.04 -2.87
N ARG A 96 3.03 -30.10 -3.02
CA ARG A 96 2.31 -31.37 -3.20
C ARG A 96 1.89 -31.50 -4.67
N GLY A 97 2.90 -31.54 -5.54
CA GLY A 97 2.83 -32.04 -6.91
C GLY A 97 3.77 -33.22 -7.02
#